data_AF-A0A6M0QC53-F1
#
_entry.id   AF-A0A6M0QC53-F1
#
_cell.length_a   1.000
_cell.length_b   1.000
_cell.length_c   1.000
_cell.angle_alpha   90.00
_cell.angle_beta   90.00
_cell.angle_gamma   90.00
#
_symmetry.space_group_name_H-M   'P 1'
#
loop_
_entity.id
_entity.type
_entity.pdbx_description
1 polymer ?
#
loop_
_entity_poly.entity_id
_entity_poly.type
_entity_poly.pdbx_seq_one_letter_code
_entity_poly.pdbx_strand_id
1 'polypeptide(L)' 'MVGNREIGTAWYGRHVVIIKCMPLQNQFIGMNKSLHAPTEPPSHNCAETLAQYLSIGYELISTYSVSPNEVHYVLKK' A
#
# COMPACT_ATOMS: atom_id res chain seq x y z
N MET A 1 -19.97 -3.20 33.93
CA MET A 1 -19.60 -3.24 32.50
C MET A 1 -18.37 -2.37 32.34
N VAL A 2 -17.18 -2.97 32.41
CA VAL A 2 -15.91 -2.25 32.30
C VAL A 2 -15.62 -2.03 30.81
N GLY A 3 -15.50 -0.77 30.40
CA GLY A 3 -15.09 -0.39 29.05
C GLY A 3 -13.62 -0.72 28.82
N ASN A 4 -13.34 -1.48 27.77
CA ASN A 4 -11.98 -1.75 27.33
C ASN A 4 -11.40 -0.47 26.70
N ARG A 5 -10.51 0.19 27.42
CA ARG A 5 -9.56 1.18 26.89
C ARG A 5 -8.46 0.42 26.14
N GLU A 6 -8.54 0.38 24.82
CA GLU A 6 -7.39 0.01 23.98
C GLU A 6 -6.47 1.23 23.81
N ILE A 7 -5.89 1.69 24.92
CA ILE A 7 -4.80 2.67 24.93
C ILE A 7 -3.50 1.85 25.03
N GLY A 8 -2.72 1.81 23.94
CA GLY A 8 -1.29 1.47 24.04
C GLY A 8 -0.83 0.12 23.50
N THR A 9 -1.42 -0.44 22.45
CA THR A 9 -0.71 -1.50 21.70
C THR A 9 0.31 -0.83 20.78
N ALA A 10 1.62 -0.99 21.05
CA ALA A 10 2.61 -0.79 20.00
C ALA A 10 2.27 -1.82 18.91
N TRP A 11 1.67 -1.38 17.82
CA TRP A 11 1.13 -2.27 16.79
C TRP A 11 2.29 -2.91 16.02
N TYR A 12 2.82 -4.01 16.57
CA TYR A 12 3.77 -4.88 15.89
C TYR A 12 3.01 -5.75 14.87
N GLY A 13 2.75 -5.19 13.69
CA GLY A 13 2.17 -5.90 12.57
C GLY A 13 2.81 -5.42 11.27
N ARG A 14 3.25 -6.34 10.42
CA ARG A 14 3.77 -6.00 9.09
C ARG A 14 2.66 -5.31 8.30
N HIS A 15 2.82 -4.03 8.00
CA HIS A 15 1.83 -3.28 7.24
C HIS A 15 2.01 -3.63 5.77
N VAL A 16 0.99 -4.21 5.14
CA VAL A 16 1.05 -4.59 3.73
C VAL A 16 0.14 -3.67 2.92
N VAL A 17 0.68 -3.14 1.82
CA VAL A 17 -0.05 -2.34 0.85
C VAL A 17 0.12 -3.00 -0.52
N ILE A 18 -0.99 -3.19 -1.22
CA ILE A 18 -1.03 -3.72 -2.57
C ILE A 18 -1.51 -2.58 -3.47
N ILE A 19 -0.63 -2.06 -4.29
CA ILE A 19 -0.93 -1.01 -5.27
C ILE A 19 -1.25 -1.68 -6.59
N LYS A 20 -2.41 -1.38 -7.17
CA LYS A 20 -2.85 -1.88 -8.47
C LYS A 20 -2.65 -0.80 -9.52
N CYS A 21 -1.95 -1.17 -10.58
CA CYS A 21 -1.43 -0.25 -11.58
C CYS A 21 -1.65 -0.76 -12.99
N MET A 22 -1.99 0.14 -13.91
CA MET A 22 -2.02 -0.17 -15.34
C MET A 22 -0.68 0.21 -15.98
N PRO A 23 0.17 -0.75 -16.35
CA PRO A 23 1.53 -0.45 -16.83
C PRO A 23 1.53 0.32 -18.16
N LEU A 24 0.57 0.03 -19.05
CA LEU A 24 0.49 0.65 -20.38
C LEU A 24 0.10 2.14 -20.35
N GLN A 25 -0.58 2.57 -19.29
CA GLN A 25 -1.08 3.94 -19.16
C GLN A 25 -0.44 4.68 -17.97
N ASN A 26 0.46 4.01 -17.23
CA ASN A 26 1.02 4.46 -15.96
C ASN A 26 -0.05 4.92 -14.94
N GLN A 27 -1.25 4.37 -15.05
CA GLN A 27 -2.42 4.84 -14.30
C GLN A 27 -2.60 4.03 -13.03
N PHE A 28 -2.84 4.73 -11.93
CA PHE A 28 -3.26 4.11 -10.68
C PHE A 28 -4.72 3.61 -10.79
N ILE A 29 -4.92 2.32 -10.61
CA ILE A 29 -6.25 1.67 -10.68
C ILE A 29 -6.89 1.66 -9.29
N GLY A 30 -6.09 1.36 -8.27
CA GLY A 30 -6.58 1.26 -6.90
C GLY A 30 -5.55 0.68 -5.95
N MET A 31 -5.89 0.59 -4.67
CA MET A 31 -5.01 0.02 -3.65
C MET A 31 -5.79 -0.75 -2.60
N ASN A 32 -5.17 -1.79 -2.08
CA ASN A 32 -5.62 -2.52 -0.89
C ASN A 32 -4.57 -2.35 0.21
N LYS A 33 -5.01 -2.22 1.45
CA LYS A 33 -4.11 -1.99 2.59
C LYS A 33 -4.57 -2.73 3.83
N SER A 34 -3.63 -3.04 4.72
CA SER A 34 -3.94 -3.50 6.07
C SER A 34 -4.70 -2.42 6.86
N LEU A 35 -5.53 -2.85 7.82
CA LEU A 35 -6.21 -1.96 8.78
C LEU A 35 -5.16 -1.10 9.51
N HIS A 36 -5.45 0.20 9.64
CA HIS A 36 -4.55 1.21 10.22
C HIS A 36 -3.17 1.38 9.55
N ALA A 37 -2.95 0.87 8.32
CA ALA A 37 -1.74 1.19 7.58
C ALA A 37 -1.67 2.71 7.29
N PRO A 38 -0.55 3.39 7.62
CA PRO A 38 -0.36 4.80 7.27
C PRO A 38 -0.33 4.92 5.75
N THR A 39 -1.21 5.78 5.24
CA THR A 39 -1.38 5.97 3.81
C THR A 39 -1.31 7.43 3.46
N GLU A 40 -0.51 7.73 2.44
CA GLU A 40 -0.51 9.01 1.76
C GLU A 40 -1.57 9.02 0.65
N PRO A 41 -2.05 10.21 0.22
CA PRO A 41 -2.95 10.30 -0.92
C PRO A 41 -2.26 9.73 -2.17
N PRO A 42 -2.83 8.71 -2.83
CA PRO A 42 -2.25 8.18 -4.06
C PRO A 42 -2.26 9.27 -5.14
N SER A 43 -1.16 9.37 -5.89
CA SER A 43 -1.07 10.24 -7.06
C SER A 43 -1.78 9.60 -8.24
N HIS A 44 -2.16 10.40 -9.24
CA HIS A 44 -2.74 9.88 -10.49
C HIS A 44 -1.83 8.88 -11.20
N ASN A 45 -0.52 9.01 -11.02
CA ASN A 45 0.48 8.16 -11.64
C ASN A 45 0.92 7.03 -10.71
N CYS A 46 1.12 5.84 -11.28
CA CYS A 46 1.61 4.69 -10.53
C CYS A 46 3.03 4.87 -10.02
N ALA A 47 3.92 5.42 -10.84
CA ALA A 47 5.29 5.70 -10.43
C ALA A 47 5.37 6.67 -9.25
N GLU A 48 4.57 7.74 -9.26
CA GLU A 48 4.50 8.72 -8.17
C GLU A 48 3.97 8.10 -6.88
N THR A 49 2.90 7.31 -6.98
CA THR A 49 2.34 6.60 -5.83
C THR A 49 3.38 5.65 -5.23
N LEU A 50 4.08 4.86 -6.07
CA LEU A 50 5.18 4.00 -5.62
C LEU A 50 6.29 4.79 -4.93
N ALA A 51 6.72 5.90 -5.51
CA ALA A 51 7.77 6.75 -4.96
C ALA A 51 7.40 7.32 -3.58
N GLN A 52 6.14 7.74 -3.39
CA GLN A 52 5.63 8.17 -2.08
C GLN A 52 5.73 7.05 -1.04
N TYR A 53 5.20 5.85 -1.34
CA TYR A 53 5.27 4.71 -0.42
C TYR A 53 6.70 4.29 -0.07
N LEU A 54 7.62 4.32 -1.05
CA LEU A 54 9.05 4.07 -0.82
C LEU A 54 9.67 5.16 0.07
N SER A 55 9.28 6.42 -0.11
CA SER A 55 9.80 7.58 0.64
C SER A 55 9.38 7.56 2.12
N ILE A 56 8.16 7.09 2.43
CA ILE A 56 7.72 6.90 3.81
C ILE A 56 8.25 5.60 4.44
N GLY A 57 9.05 4.82 3.70
CA GLY A 57 9.76 3.65 4.21
C GLY A 57 8.99 2.33 4.10
N TYR A 58 8.07 2.18 3.14
CA TYR A 58 7.66 0.85 2.71
C TYR A 58 8.71 0.26 1.77
N GLU A 59 8.93 -1.04 1.84
CA GLU A 59 9.79 -1.81 0.96
C GLU A 59 8.95 -2.55 -0.08
N LEU A 60 9.36 -2.52 -1.35
CA LEU A 60 8.77 -3.35 -2.39
C LEU A 60 9.20 -4.81 -2.19
N ILE A 61 8.24 -5.72 -2.05
CA ILE A 61 8.47 -7.14 -1.77
C ILE A 61 8.29 -8.00 -2.98
N SER A 62 7.25 -7.71 -3.75
CA SER A 62 6.96 -8.48 -4.94
C SER A 62 6.12 -7.66 -5.91
N THR A 63 6.22 -8.05 -7.18
CA THR A 63 5.47 -7.47 -8.27
C THR A 63 4.80 -8.60 -9.05
N TYR A 64 3.48 -8.57 -9.12
CA TYR A 64 2.68 -9.56 -9.82
C TYR A 64 2.01 -8.92 -11.03
N SER A 65 2.28 -9.43 -12.23
CA SER A 65 1.45 -9.08 -13.39
C SER A 65 0.21 -9.96 -13.37
N VAL A 66 -0.95 -9.34 -13.12
CA VAL A 66 -2.25 -10.01 -13.14
C VAL A 66 -2.79 -10.09 -14.56
N SER A 67 -2.48 -9.09 -15.38
CA SER A 67 -2.89 -9.00 -16.78
C SER A 67 -1.94 -8.06 -17.53
N PRO A 68 -1.94 -8.03 -18.88
CA PRO A 68 -1.15 -7.07 -19.65
C PRO A 68 -1.48 -5.59 -19.30
N ASN A 69 -2.67 -5.36 -18.74
CA ASN A 69 -3.13 -4.06 -18.28
C ASN A 69 -3.17 -3.93 -16.75
N GLU A 70 -2.67 -4.89 -15.99
CA GLU A 70 -2.73 -4.81 -14.52
C GLU A 70 -1.50 -5.45 -13.86
N VAL A 71 -0.80 -4.65 -13.06
CA VAL A 71 0.34 -5.05 -12.24
C VAL A 71 0.05 -4.67 -10.79
N HIS A 72 0.29 -5.61 -9.89
CA HIS A 72 0.16 -5.43 -8.46
C HIS A 72 1.55 -5.32 -7.84
N TYR A 73 1.78 -4.21 -7.16
CA TYR A 73 2.99 -3.98 -6.37
C TYR A 73 2.67 -4.23 -4.92
N VAL A 74 3.35 -5.20 -4.32
CA VAL A 74 3.19 -5.54 -2.90
C VAL A 74 4.31 -4.88 -2.12
N LEU A 75 3.93 -3.96 -1.23
CA LEU A 75 4.84 -3.26 -0.35
C LEU A 75 4.59 -3.67 1.10
N LYS A 76 5.67 -3.75 1.89
CA LYS A 76 5.61 -4.01 3.33
C LYS A 76 6.33 -2.91 4.12
N LYS A 77 5.91 -2.66 5.34
CA LYS A 77 6.66 -1.90 6.34
C LYS A 77 6.69 -2.67 7.65
#